data_AF-A0A962E0T7-F1
#
_entry.id   AF-A0A962E0T7-F1
#
_cell.length_a   1.000
_cell.length_b   1.000
_cell.length_c   1.000
_cell.angle_alpha   90.00
_cell.angle_beta   90.00
_cell.angle_gamma   90.00
#
_symmetry.space_group_name_H-M   'P 1'
#
loop_
_entity.id
_entity.type
_entity.pdbx_description
1 polymer ?
#
loop_
_entity_poly.entity_id
_entity_poly.type
_entity_poly.pdbx_seq_one_letter_code
_entity_poly.pdbx_strand_id
1 'polypeptide(L)'
;CTCEHLMRDGTYPGDTEGYLTGQWSRDCLQADMAKQINEYFLAIESGAGSSWLVSRYGVATFNQWKQTLEQKGHEGIIADILADGFLRCSKSVAECEQCGRLWIQKAPRVNEYIAYEADNDEYNGIFPKLPLE
;
A
#
# COMPACT_ATOMS: atom_id res chain seq x y z
N CYS A 1 21.17 -0.72 -0.48
CA CYS A 1 21.87 -2.03 -0.50
C CYS A 1 23.33 -1.84 -0.14
N THR A 2 24.00 -2.79 0.51
CA THR A 2 25.48 -2.78 0.64
C THR A 2 26.19 -3.00 -0.69
N CYS A 3 25.45 -3.48 -1.69
CA CYS A 3 25.85 -3.57 -3.09
C CYS A 3 25.64 -2.27 -3.89
N GLU A 4 25.21 -1.18 -3.25
CA GLU A 4 25.02 0.16 -3.88
C GLU A 4 23.99 0.25 -5.03
N HIS A 5 23.27 -0.83 -5.36
CA HIS A 5 22.26 -0.83 -6.42
C HIS A 5 20.91 -0.25 -5.99
N LEU A 6 20.19 0.28 -6.99
CA LEU A 6 18.86 0.87 -6.89
C LEU A 6 17.80 -0.22 -6.64
N MET A 7 16.90 0.03 -5.68
CA MET A 7 15.67 -0.75 -5.54
C MET A 7 14.64 -0.18 -6.51
N ARG A 8 14.11 -1.01 -7.42
CA ARG A 8 13.19 -0.55 -8.47
C ARG A 8 11.75 -0.86 -8.07
N ASP A 9 10.95 0.21 -7.92
CA ASP A 9 9.49 0.23 -7.76
C ASP A 9 8.92 0.81 -9.06
N GLY A 10 8.68 -0.04 -10.06
CA GLY A 10 8.56 0.44 -11.44
C GLY A 10 7.52 -0.22 -12.33
N THR A 11 6.93 -1.35 -11.94
CA THR A 11 5.99 -2.08 -12.81
C THR A 11 5.00 -2.85 -11.97
N TYR A 12 3.72 -2.49 -12.06
CA TYR A 12 2.63 -3.24 -11.45
C TYR A 12 1.87 -4.06 -12.50
N PRO A 13 1.72 -5.39 -12.32
CA PRO A 13 2.46 -6.25 -11.37
C PRO A 13 3.91 -6.47 -11.84
N GLY A 14 4.83 -6.59 -10.88
CA GLY A 14 6.24 -6.92 -11.09
C GLY A 14 6.67 -8.04 -10.16
N ASP A 15 7.63 -8.85 -10.60
CA ASP A 15 8.05 -10.09 -9.94
C ASP A 15 8.75 -9.87 -8.58
N THR A 16 8.97 -8.62 -8.19
CA THR A 16 9.73 -8.20 -6.99
C THR A 16 8.88 -7.53 -5.91
N GLU A 17 7.55 -7.48 -6.06
CA GLU A 17 6.65 -6.74 -5.17
C GLU A 17 5.80 -7.66 -4.27
N GLY A 18 5.95 -7.48 -2.96
CA GLY A 18 5.10 -8.12 -1.94
C GLY A 18 4.65 -7.12 -0.88
N TYR A 19 3.51 -7.39 -0.24
CA TYR A 19 3.00 -6.56 0.85
C TYR A 19 2.96 -7.34 2.15
N LEU A 20 3.57 -6.77 3.20
CA LEU A 20 3.45 -7.29 4.56
C LEU A 20 2.37 -6.49 5.27
N THR A 21 1.27 -7.14 5.63
CA THR A 21 0.29 -6.54 6.53
C THR A 21 0.75 -6.78 7.97
N GLY A 22 0.99 -5.69 8.70
CA GLY A 22 1.52 -5.75 10.06
C GLY A 22 0.49 -6.27 11.08
N GLN A 23 0.80 -6.10 12.37
CA GLN A 23 0.01 -6.58 13.52
C GLN A 23 -1.37 -5.91 13.72
N TRP A 24 -1.86 -5.13 12.76
CA TRP A 24 -3.26 -4.72 12.80
C TRP A 24 -4.09 -5.99 12.68
N SER A 25 -4.97 -6.24 13.66
CA SER A 25 -5.92 -7.32 13.49
C SER A 25 -6.69 -7.02 12.21
N ARG A 26 -6.80 -8.01 11.33
CA ARG A 26 -7.59 -7.94 10.10
C ARG A 26 -8.97 -7.31 10.37
N ASP A 27 -9.52 -7.60 11.54
CA ASP A 27 -10.80 -7.09 12.05
C ASP A 27 -10.81 -5.57 12.27
N CYS A 28 -9.74 -4.98 12.82
CA CYS A 28 -9.64 -3.52 12.97
C CYS A 28 -9.57 -2.81 11.62
N LEU A 29 -8.82 -3.36 10.66
CA LEU A 29 -8.75 -2.81 9.31
C LEU A 29 -10.10 -2.92 8.58
N GLN A 30 -10.76 -4.07 8.67
CA GLN A 30 -12.08 -4.28 8.08
C GLN A 30 -13.13 -3.34 8.68
N ALA A 31 -13.13 -3.18 10.01
CA ALA A 31 -14.04 -2.28 10.69
C ALA A 31 -13.84 -0.81 10.27
N ASP A 32 -12.59 -0.35 10.15
CA ASP A 32 -12.28 1.00 9.68
C ASP A 32 -12.73 1.22 8.23
N MET A 33 -12.43 0.29 7.32
CA MET A 33 -12.86 0.40 5.92
C MET A 33 -14.39 0.39 5.81
N ALA A 34 -15.07 -0.51 6.52
CA ALA A 34 -16.53 -0.58 6.53
C ALA A 34 -17.15 0.72 7.06
N LYS A 35 -16.58 1.29 8.12
CA LYS A 35 -17.00 2.60 8.65
C LYS A 35 -16.86 3.70 7.59
N GLN A 36 -15.72 3.80 6.93
CA GLN A 36 -15.46 4.82 5.90
C GLN A 36 -16.42 4.69 4.70
N ILE A 37 -16.68 3.47 4.26
CA ILE A 37 -17.66 3.20 3.18
C ILE A 37 -19.06 3.61 3.62
N ASN A 38 -19.46 3.28 4.84
CA ASN A 38 -20.77 3.65 5.38
C ASN A 38 -20.93 5.17 5.51
N GLU A 39 -19.90 5.87 6.01
CA GLU A 39 -19.88 7.34 6.06
C GLU A 39 -20.01 7.96 4.66
N TYR A 40 -19.38 7.36 3.65
CA TYR A 40 -19.53 7.80 2.27
C TYR A 40 -20.96 7.61 1.74
N PHE A 41 -21.59 6.45 1.98
CA PHE A 41 -22.97 6.21 1.58
C PHE A 41 -23.94 7.21 2.23
N LEU A 42 -23.81 7.44 3.54
CA LEU A 42 -24.63 8.45 4.24
C LEU A 42 -24.41 9.86 3.66
N ALA A 43 -23.19 10.19 3.25
CA ALA A 43 -22.90 11.47 2.60
C ALA A 43 -23.57 11.58 1.22
N ILE A 44 -23.63 10.50 0.43
CA ILE A 44 -24.35 10.49 -0.85
C ILE A 44 -25.86 10.65 -0.62
N GLU A 45 -26.44 9.87 0.29
CA GLU A 45 -27.89 9.89 0.57
C GLU A 45 -28.37 11.27 1.06
N SER A 46 -27.53 11.98 1.81
CA SER A 46 -27.80 13.35 2.28
C SER A 46 -27.45 14.45 1.28
N GLY A 47 -26.93 14.11 0.09
CA GLY A 47 -26.48 15.07 -0.91
C GLY A 47 -25.16 15.78 -0.57
N ALA A 48 -24.46 15.37 0.49
CA ALA A 48 -23.17 15.90 0.96
C ALA A 48 -21.94 15.18 0.39
N GLY A 49 -22.10 14.29 -0.60
CA GLY A 49 -21.02 13.46 -1.14
C GLY A 49 -19.80 14.25 -1.64
N SER A 50 -20.02 15.39 -2.33
CA SER A 50 -18.91 16.25 -2.78
C SER A 50 -18.12 16.84 -1.62
N SER A 51 -18.81 17.29 -0.56
CA SER A 51 -18.16 17.82 0.65
C SER A 51 -17.37 16.75 1.38
N TRP A 52 -17.88 15.52 1.44
CA TRP A 52 -17.16 14.39 2.01
C TRP A 52 -15.88 14.07 1.22
N LEU A 53 -15.94 14.07 -0.12
CA LEU A 53 -14.76 13.86 -0.97
C LEU A 53 -13.69 14.93 -0.74
N VAL A 54 -14.09 16.21 -0.65
CA VAL A 54 -13.17 17.30 -0.32
C VAL A 54 -12.56 17.11 1.07
N SER A 55 -13.36 16.72 2.06
CA SER A 55 -12.87 16.50 3.43
C SER A 55 -11.87 15.34 3.50
N ARG A 56 -12.09 14.27 2.72
CA ARG A 56 -11.26 13.08 2.76
C ARG A 56 -9.95 13.25 1.99
N TYR A 57 -10.02 13.79 0.77
CA TYR A 57 -8.88 13.82 -0.14
C TYR A 57 -8.23 15.21 -0.26
N GLY A 58 -8.90 16.25 0.21
CA GLY A 58 -8.50 17.63 0.07
C GLY A 58 -9.10 18.30 -1.17
N VAL A 59 -9.11 19.63 -1.18
CA VAL A 59 -9.66 20.42 -2.28
C VAL A 59 -8.82 20.33 -3.56
N ALA A 60 -7.50 20.21 -3.44
CA ALA A 60 -6.58 20.20 -4.57
C ALA A 60 -6.75 18.95 -5.46
N THR A 61 -7.15 17.83 -4.87
CA THR A 61 -7.41 16.55 -5.54
C THR A 61 -8.89 16.39 -5.93
N PHE A 62 -9.78 17.27 -5.46
CA PHE A 62 -11.22 17.16 -5.72
C PHE A 62 -11.57 17.13 -7.21
N ASN A 63 -10.87 17.91 -8.04
CA ASN A 63 -11.11 17.91 -9.48
C ASN A 63 -10.76 16.57 -10.13
N GLN A 64 -9.72 15.88 -9.64
CA GLN A 64 -9.39 14.52 -10.09
C GLN A 64 -10.48 13.54 -9.65
N TRP A 65 -11.00 13.67 -8.42
CA TRP A 65 -12.07 12.82 -7.91
C TRP A 65 -13.40 13.01 -8.62
N LYS A 66 -13.73 14.24 -9.03
CA LYS A 66 -14.91 14.50 -9.85
C LYS A 66 -14.83 13.73 -11.16
N GLN A 67 -13.66 13.75 -11.81
CA GLN A 67 -13.42 12.96 -13.02
C GLN A 67 -13.50 11.45 -12.75
N THR A 68 -12.94 10.97 -11.63
CA THR A 68 -13.05 9.56 -11.22
C THR A 68 -14.51 9.16 -11.00
N LEU A 69 -15.33 10.00 -10.36
CA LEU A 69 -16.75 9.74 -10.14
C LEU A 69 -17.52 9.68 -11.47
N GLU A 70 -17.21 10.59 -12.40
CA GLU A 70 -17.82 10.61 -13.73
C GLU A 70 -17.42 9.40 -14.58
N GLN A 71 -16.20 8.88 -14.43
CA GLN A 71 -15.67 7.78 -15.24
C GLN A 71 -15.90 6.38 -14.65
N LYS A 72 -15.73 6.24 -13.34
CA LYS A 72 -15.74 4.96 -12.60
C LYS A 72 -16.94 4.84 -11.66
N GLY A 73 -17.76 5.87 -11.53
CA GLY A 73 -18.89 5.89 -10.60
C GLY A 73 -18.46 5.79 -9.13
N HIS A 74 -19.44 5.48 -8.28
CA HIS A 74 -19.23 5.30 -6.84
C HIS A 74 -18.32 4.11 -6.51
N GLU A 75 -18.30 3.09 -7.38
CA GLU A 75 -17.43 1.91 -7.24
C GLU A 75 -15.95 2.30 -7.21
N GLY A 76 -15.53 3.28 -8.03
CA GLY A 76 -14.17 3.80 -8.00
C GLY A 76 -13.80 4.38 -6.63
N ILE A 77 -14.70 5.17 -6.03
CA ILE A 77 -14.47 5.75 -4.70
C ILE A 77 -14.36 4.66 -3.62
N ILE A 78 -15.21 3.63 -3.70
CA ILE A 78 -15.17 2.50 -2.76
C ILE A 78 -13.86 1.73 -2.91
N ALA A 79 -13.43 1.44 -4.15
CA ALA A 79 -12.15 0.79 -4.43
C ALA A 79 -10.97 1.58 -3.84
N ASP A 80 -11.01 2.90 -3.93
CA ASP A 80 -9.96 3.75 -3.37
C ASP A 80 -9.99 3.81 -1.84
N ILE A 81 -11.17 3.75 -1.19
CA ILE A 81 -11.26 3.59 0.27
C ILE A 81 -10.60 2.28 0.71
N LEU A 82 -10.88 1.19 0.00
CA LEU A 82 -10.30 -0.13 0.28
C LEU A 82 -8.78 -0.14 0.07
N ALA A 83 -8.31 0.42 -1.05
CA ALA A 83 -6.88 0.51 -1.36
C ALA A 83 -6.14 1.38 -0.33
N ASP A 84 -6.70 2.53 0.03
CA ASP A 84 -6.15 3.44 1.04
C ASP A 84 -6.06 2.76 2.41
N GLY A 85 -7.10 2.01 2.82
CA GLY A 85 -7.08 1.18 4.02
C GLY A 85 -5.98 0.13 4.01
N PHE A 86 -5.87 -0.63 2.91
CA PHE A 86 -4.81 -1.61 2.74
C PHE A 86 -3.42 -0.98 2.85
N LEU A 87 -3.18 0.11 2.11
CA LEU A 87 -1.91 0.84 2.08
C LEU A 87 -1.53 1.49 3.41
N ARG A 88 -2.49 1.79 4.30
CA ARG A 88 -2.20 2.26 5.66
C ARG A 88 -1.65 1.17 6.56
N CYS A 89 -1.98 -0.09 6.29
CA CYS A 89 -1.64 -1.23 7.15
C CYS A 89 -0.59 -2.14 6.52
N SER A 90 -0.31 -1.98 5.23
CA SER A 90 0.72 -2.72 4.51
C SER A 90 2.05 -1.97 4.47
N LYS A 91 3.13 -2.72 4.60
CA LYS A 91 4.49 -2.30 4.26
C LYS A 91 4.87 -2.92 2.93
N SER A 92 5.50 -2.13 2.05
CA SER A 92 6.10 -2.66 0.83
C SER A 92 7.33 -3.52 1.16
N VAL A 93 7.52 -4.57 0.37
CA VAL A 93 8.74 -5.38 0.33
C VAL A 93 9.36 -5.26 -1.04
N ALA A 94 10.65 -5.00 -1.08
CA ALA A 94 11.44 -4.95 -2.30
C ALA A 94 12.60 -5.94 -2.23
N GLU A 95 12.92 -6.60 -3.33
CA GLU A 95 14.11 -7.42 -3.49
C GLU A 95 15.22 -6.63 -4.21
N CYS A 96 16.46 -6.81 -3.78
CA CYS A 96 17.61 -6.32 -4.53
C CYS A 96 17.94 -7.26 -5.70
N GLU A 97 17.89 -6.76 -6.94
CA GLU A 97 18.13 -7.54 -8.15
C GLU A 97 19.52 -8.21 -8.22
N GLN A 98 20.53 -7.67 -7.53
CA GLN A 98 21.89 -8.21 -7.59
C GLN A 98 22.16 -9.28 -6.53
N CYS A 99 21.73 -9.04 -5.29
CA CYS A 99 22.08 -9.90 -4.16
C CYS A 99 20.89 -10.67 -3.56
N GLY A 100 19.68 -10.48 -4.10
CA GLY A 100 18.46 -11.11 -3.63
C GLY A 100 18.02 -10.69 -2.23
N ARG A 101 18.66 -9.68 -1.63
CA ARG A 101 18.33 -9.24 -0.27
C ARG A 101 16.98 -8.53 -0.25
N LEU A 102 16.11 -8.96 0.64
CA LEU A 102 14.82 -8.33 0.89
C LEU A 102 14.96 -7.08 1.76
N TRP A 103 14.14 -6.08 1.44
CA TRP A 103 14.04 -4.80 2.13
C TRP A 103 12.57 -4.55 2.47
N ILE A 104 12.31 -4.19 3.72
CA ILE A 104 10.95 -3.94 4.20
C ILE A 104 10.81 -2.45 4.51
N GLN A 105 9.70 -1.86 4.07
CA GLN A 105 9.38 -0.48 4.38
C GLN A 105 9.30 -0.27 5.90
N LYS A 106 9.99 0.75 6.43
CA LYS A 106 10.05 1.01 7.88
C LYS A 106 8.66 1.30 8.47
N ALA A 107 7.86 2.07 7.75
CA ALA A 107 6.47 2.36 8.06
C ALA A 107 5.62 2.39 6.78
N PRO A 108 4.30 2.21 6.87
CA PRO A 108 3.43 2.40 5.72
C PRO A 108 3.60 3.82 5.12
N ARG A 109 3.62 3.91 3.79
CA ARG A 109 3.69 5.17 3.02
C ARG A 109 4.95 6.03 3.18
N VAL A 110 6.02 5.52 3.80
CA VAL A 110 7.31 6.23 3.82
C VAL A 110 8.27 5.62 2.81
N ASN A 111 9.03 6.46 2.10
CA ASN A 111 10.07 5.96 1.19
C ASN A 111 11.36 5.65 1.96
N GLU A 112 11.24 4.80 2.98
CA GLU A 112 12.36 4.36 3.81
C GLU A 112 12.27 2.87 4.06
N TYR A 113 13.39 2.18 3.89
CA TYR A 113 13.46 0.73 3.98
C TYR A 113 14.55 0.29 4.95
N ILE A 114 14.34 -0.86 5.56
CA ILE A 114 15.34 -1.57 6.35
C ILE A 114 15.59 -2.94 5.72
N ALA A 115 16.84 -3.39 5.73
CA ALA A 115 17.16 -4.73 5.29
C ALA A 115 16.44 -5.74 6.19
N TYR A 116 15.77 -6.71 5.60
CA TYR A 116 15.26 -7.84 6.36
C TYR A 116 16.44 -8.76 6.69
N GLU A 117 16.68 -8.94 7.98
CA GLU A 117 17.62 -9.90 8.54
C GLU A 117 16.78 -10.83 9.42
N ALA A 118 16.75 -12.11 9.06
CA ALA A 118 15.92 -13.07 9.77
C ALA A 118 16.58 -13.46 11.10
N ASP A 119 15.78 -13.62 12.16
CA ASP A 119 16.26 -13.88 13.53
C ASP A 119 17.01 -15.22 13.69
N ASN A 120 16.87 -16.13 12.74
CA ASN A 120 17.62 -17.38 12.64
C ASN A 120 18.20 -17.52 11.23
N ASP A 121 19.49 -17.87 11.14
CA ASP A 121 20.23 -18.16 9.89
C ASP A 121 19.66 -19.36 9.08
N GLU A 122 18.47 -19.85 9.43
CA GLU A 122 17.83 -21.07 8.92
C GLU A 122 16.89 -20.84 7.75
N TYR A 123 16.74 -19.61 7.25
CA TYR A 123 16.00 -19.40 6.02
C TYR A 123 16.90 -19.71 4.82
N ASN A 124 16.63 -20.86 4.20
CA ASN A 124 16.95 -21.07 2.81
C ASN A 124 16.17 -20.02 2.01
N GLY A 125 16.82 -18.89 1.70
CA GLY A 125 16.34 -18.02 0.64
C GLY A 125 15.96 -18.91 -0.55
N ILE A 126 14.84 -18.60 -1.19
CA ILE A 126 14.34 -19.36 -2.36
C ILE A 126 15.37 -19.31 -3.50
N PHE A 127 16.35 -18.42 -3.40
CA PHE A 127 17.53 -18.37 -4.25
C PHE A 127 18.78 -18.91 -3.54
N PRO A 128 19.58 -19.75 -4.22
CA PRO A 128 20.84 -20.23 -3.68
C PRO A 128 21.73 -19.04 -3.32
N LYS A 129 22.35 -19.09 -2.13
CA LYS A 129 23.41 -18.14 -1.74
C LYS A 129 24.45 -18.12 -2.86
N LEU A 130 24.51 -17.04 -3.62
CA LEU A 130 25.62 -16.83 -4.55
C LEU A 130 26.90 -16.68 -3.70
N PRO A 131 28.01 -17.30 -4.11
CA PRO A 131 29.28 -17.12 -3.43
C PRO A 131 29.63 -15.62 -3.40
N LEU A 132 30.06 -15.13 -2.25
CA LEU A 132 30.73 -13.84 -2.17
C LEU A 132 32.11 -14.03 -2.81
N GLU A 133 32.33 -13.41 -3.97
CA GLU A 133 33.67 -13.22 -4.55
C GLU A 133 34.43 -12.08 -3.84
#